data_AF-A0A831LH27-F1
#
_entry.id   AF-A0A831LH27-F1
#
_cell.length_a   1.000
_cell.length_b   1.000
_cell.length_c   1.000
_cell.angle_alpha   90.00
_cell.angle_beta   90.00
_cell.angle_gamma   90.00
#
_symmetry.space_group_name_H-M   'P 1'
#
loop_
_entity.id
_entity.type
_entity.pdbx_description
1 polymer ?
#
loop_
_entity_poly.entity_id
_entity_poly.type
_entity_poly.pdbx_seq_one_letter_code
_entity_poly.pdbx_strand_id
1 'polypeptide(L)'
;MEVIDVDKAEAVANVLKTVGVKRDNYLDPRLYPPPDDPLEDQIGYFVAMTAIDHRTSLWEPFEGIVEGEFFHGADLLYRLGRLAYNRGFFKAEKLAQLRPDEADALLNINGKRVWDFHTRVLLLRDVGKKALRIGGFANIPRDSLKKMKETIKQMRAYEDPVEKKVLLLAKFLDGRRLADFRDIEEADVPVDNHVSRIAYRLGIVDLNYDFLESGVETTREEDIRLRELVKTAWRIVAKFAGLHPFALDDYLWNFGRRICTRENPKCDACPFKDVCKAHSLRRYPPEHLHLATWYY
;
A
#
# COMPACT_ATOMS: atom_id res chain seq x y z
N MET A 1 -19.18 -14.19 -14.73
CA MET A 1 -19.96 -13.21 -13.96
C MET A 1 -19.17 -12.96 -12.71
N GLU A 2 -18.81 -11.72 -12.45
CA GLU A 2 -17.96 -11.39 -11.30
C GLU A 2 -18.84 -11.10 -10.10
N VAL A 3 -18.65 -11.87 -9.04
CA VAL A 3 -19.54 -11.85 -7.88
C VAL A 3 -18.70 -11.92 -6.62
N ILE A 4 -19.16 -11.22 -5.59
CA ILE A 4 -18.65 -11.42 -4.24
C ILE A 4 -19.34 -12.64 -3.64
N ASP A 5 -18.57 -13.65 -3.27
CA ASP A 5 -19.07 -14.82 -2.57
C ASP A 5 -19.08 -14.53 -1.06
N VAL A 6 -20.27 -14.28 -0.52
CA VAL A 6 -20.48 -13.88 0.88
C VAL A 6 -20.19 -15.02 1.84
N ASP A 7 -20.52 -16.27 1.47
CA ASP A 7 -20.25 -17.45 2.31
C ASP A 7 -18.73 -17.68 2.41
N LYS A 8 -18.01 -17.49 1.30
CA LYS A 8 -16.53 -17.48 1.31
C LYS A 8 -15.98 -16.34 2.14
N ALA A 9 -16.56 -15.14 2.07
CA ALA A 9 -16.13 -14.01 2.88
C ALA A 9 -16.29 -14.31 4.39
N GLU A 10 -17.39 -14.92 4.81
CA GLU A 10 -17.61 -15.34 6.20
C GLU A 10 -16.63 -16.44 6.63
N ALA A 11 -16.39 -17.45 5.78
CA ALA A 11 -15.44 -18.52 6.07
C ALA A 11 -14.01 -17.97 6.27
N VAL A 12 -13.58 -17.03 5.41
CA VAL A 12 -12.29 -16.34 5.55
C VAL A 12 -12.24 -15.50 6.83
N ALA A 13 -13.32 -14.78 7.15
CA ALA A 13 -13.42 -14.00 8.38
C ALA A 13 -13.28 -14.86 9.63
N ASN A 14 -13.85 -16.07 9.64
CA ASN A 14 -13.73 -17.00 10.76
C ASN A 14 -12.29 -17.50 10.95
N VAL A 15 -11.52 -17.70 9.87
CA VAL A 15 -10.08 -17.98 9.96
C VAL A 15 -9.33 -16.74 10.49
N LEU A 16 -9.66 -15.53 10.05
CA LEU A 16 -9.00 -14.30 10.52
C LEU A 16 -9.15 -14.09 12.04
N LYS A 17 -10.29 -14.51 12.62
CA LYS A 17 -10.50 -14.47 14.08
C LYS A 17 -9.52 -15.36 14.86
N THR A 18 -8.98 -16.42 14.26
CA THR A 18 -8.09 -17.37 14.95
C THR A 18 -6.60 -17.03 14.81
N VAL A 19 -6.19 -16.30 13.77
CA VAL A 19 -4.77 -15.98 13.50
C VAL A 19 -4.24 -14.77 14.27
N GLY A 20 -5.11 -14.06 15.01
CA GLY A 20 -4.69 -12.95 15.88
C GLY A 20 -4.16 -11.74 15.12
N VAL A 21 -4.96 -11.20 14.19
CA VAL A 21 -4.62 -9.99 13.42
C VAL A 21 -4.33 -8.82 14.36
N LYS A 22 -3.17 -8.18 14.16
CA LYS A 22 -2.72 -7.01 14.92
C LYS A 22 -2.37 -5.88 13.98
N ARG A 23 -2.62 -4.68 14.48
CA ARG A 23 -2.24 -3.44 13.82
C ARG A 23 -0.79 -3.08 14.12
N ASP A 24 -0.05 -2.62 13.11
CA ASP A 24 1.30 -2.10 13.28
C ASP A 24 1.26 -0.67 13.89
N ASN A 25 2.31 -0.33 14.64
CA ASN A 25 2.52 1.00 15.23
C ASN A 25 3.54 1.83 14.45
N TYR A 26 4.20 1.25 13.44
CA TYR A 26 5.16 1.91 12.56
C TYR A 26 6.31 2.59 13.33
N LEU A 27 6.80 1.91 14.36
CA LEU A 27 7.89 2.38 15.24
C LEU A 27 9.27 1.85 14.86
N ASP A 28 9.41 1.01 13.82
CA ASP A 28 10.71 0.47 13.41
C ASP A 28 11.68 1.63 13.06
N PRO A 29 12.72 1.87 13.87
CA PRO A 29 13.61 3.02 13.68
C PRO A 29 14.46 2.89 12.41
N ARG A 30 14.53 1.69 11.83
CA ARG A 30 15.21 1.44 10.55
C ARG A 30 14.42 2.02 9.38
N LEU A 31 13.11 2.16 9.51
CA LEU A 31 12.20 2.52 8.41
C LEU A 31 11.46 3.83 8.63
N TYR A 32 11.24 4.26 9.87
CA TYR A 32 10.35 5.38 10.18
C TYR A 32 11.01 6.46 11.05
N PRO A 33 10.56 7.72 10.96
CA PRO A 33 11.03 8.79 11.83
C PRO A 33 10.85 8.50 13.32
N PRO A 34 11.76 9.02 14.17
CA PRO A 34 11.56 9.08 15.62
C PRO A 34 10.18 9.64 16.02
N PRO A 35 9.51 9.06 17.04
CA PRO A 35 8.17 9.49 17.48
C PRO A 35 8.10 10.91 18.03
N ASP A 36 9.22 11.40 18.55
CA ASP A 36 9.41 12.68 19.23
C ASP A 36 9.83 13.81 18.28
N ASP A 37 10.10 13.50 17.01
CA ASP A 37 10.43 14.51 16.00
C ASP A 37 9.22 15.42 15.71
N PRO A 38 9.45 16.65 15.17
CA PRO A 38 8.38 17.59 14.86
C PRO A 38 7.28 16.97 13.98
N LEU A 39 6.02 17.27 14.29
CA LEU A 39 4.86 16.77 13.56
C LEU A 39 4.97 17.03 12.05
N GLU A 40 5.34 18.25 11.65
CA GLU A 40 5.57 18.64 10.25
C GLU A 40 6.48 17.64 9.52
N ASP A 41 7.56 17.21 10.19
CA ASP A 41 8.58 16.35 9.60
C ASP A 41 8.09 14.91 9.50
N GLN A 42 7.42 14.42 10.54
CA GLN A 42 6.80 13.10 10.52
C GLN A 42 5.73 12.99 9.43
N ILE A 43 4.83 13.97 9.32
CA ILE A 43 3.80 13.98 8.25
C ILE A 43 4.46 14.11 6.88
N GLY A 44 5.44 14.99 6.73
CA GLY A 44 6.19 15.17 5.48
C GLY A 44 6.84 13.87 5.01
N TYR A 45 7.42 13.10 5.92
CA TYR A 45 7.95 11.77 5.62
C TYR A 45 6.87 10.82 5.10
N PHE A 46 5.79 10.59 5.86
CA PHE A 46 4.78 9.61 5.47
C PHE A 46 4.05 10.00 4.19
N VAL A 47 3.78 11.29 3.98
CA VAL A 47 3.19 11.79 2.74
C VAL A 47 4.14 11.55 1.56
N ALA A 48 5.39 11.99 1.65
CA ALA A 48 6.32 11.83 0.55
C ALA A 48 6.64 10.36 0.23
N MET A 49 6.82 9.51 1.25
CA MET A 49 7.12 8.09 1.06
C MET A 49 5.94 7.32 0.47
N THR A 50 4.73 7.54 0.99
CA THR A 50 3.53 6.89 0.44
C THR A 50 3.26 7.33 -1.00
N ALA A 51 3.58 8.58 -1.35
CA ALA A 51 3.42 9.09 -2.71
C ALA A 51 4.24 8.30 -3.74
N ILE A 52 5.40 7.76 -3.35
CA ILE A 52 6.31 7.00 -4.21
C ILE A 52 6.31 5.49 -3.96
N ASP A 53 5.55 5.02 -2.98
CA ASP A 53 5.43 3.60 -2.65
C ASP A 53 4.52 2.87 -3.65
N HIS A 54 5.15 2.40 -4.72
CA HIS A 54 4.53 1.58 -5.75
C HIS A 54 5.58 0.70 -6.41
N ARG A 55 5.21 -0.56 -6.72
CA ARG A 55 5.89 -1.43 -7.71
C ARG A 55 7.42 -1.39 -7.69
N THR A 56 8.00 -1.54 -6.51
CA THR A 56 9.46 -1.58 -6.32
C THR A 56 10.12 -2.81 -6.94
N SER A 57 9.33 -3.81 -7.38
CA SER A 57 9.85 -5.06 -7.96
C SER A 57 9.11 -5.49 -9.24
N LEU A 58 8.62 -4.55 -10.07
CA LEU A 58 7.83 -4.89 -11.27
C LEU A 58 8.64 -5.62 -12.35
N TRP A 59 9.75 -5.04 -12.79
CA TRP A 59 10.62 -5.63 -13.84
C TRP A 59 11.85 -6.29 -13.25
N GLU A 60 12.42 -5.64 -12.23
CA GLU A 60 13.54 -6.14 -11.47
C GLU A 60 13.30 -5.84 -10.00
N PRO A 61 13.68 -6.75 -9.08
CA PRO A 61 13.68 -6.47 -7.66
C PRO A 61 14.53 -5.23 -7.33
N PHE A 62 13.94 -4.28 -6.60
CA PHE A 62 14.69 -3.20 -5.96
C PHE A 62 15.13 -3.68 -4.58
N GLU A 63 16.37 -4.12 -4.47
CA GLU A 63 16.92 -4.73 -3.26
C GLU A 63 18.41 -4.41 -3.10
N GLY A 64 18.92 -4.52 -1.88
CA GLY A 64 20.31 -4.18 -1.58
C GLY A 64 20.64 -4.23 -0.10
N ILE A 65 21.94 -4.13 0.21
CA ILE A 65 22.46 -4.10 1.56
C ILE A 65 22.68 -2.65 1.99
N VAL A 66 22.10 -2.26 3.13
CA VAL A 66 22.28 -0.95 3.76
C VAL A 66 22.76 -1.18 5.19
N GLU A 67 23.94 -0.65 5.54
CA GLU A 67 24.54 -0.82 6.88
C GLU A 67 24.64 -2.29 7.34
N GLY A 68 24.91 -3.21 6.40
CA GLY A 68 25.09 -4.64 6.67
C GLY A 68 23.80 -5.47 6.70
N GLU A 69 22.63 -4.85 6.56
CA GLU A 69 21.33 -5.54 6.50
C GLU A 69 20.75 -5.54 5.08
N PHE A 70 20.16 -6.67 4.65
CA PHE A 70 19.50 -6.81 3.35
C PHE A 70 18.04 -6.32 3.42
N PHE A 71 17.67 -5.44 2.49
CA PHE A 71 16.30 -4.96 2.32
C PHE A 71 15.79 -5.23 0.91
N HIS A 72 14.49 -5.49 0.77
CA HIS A 72 13.84 -5.82 -0.49
C HIS A 72 12.55 -5.02 -0.70
N GLY A 73 12.37 -4.53 -1.93
CA GLY A 73 11.16 -3.86 -2.39
C GLY A 73 10.86 -2.58 -1.61
N ALA A 74 9.63 -2.49 -1.09
CA ALA A 74 9.19 -1.35 -0.29
C ALA A 74 10.06 -1.16 0.97
N ASP A 75 10.54 -2.24 1.60
CA ASP A 75 11.36 -2.14 2.82
C ASP A 75 12.68 -1.39 2.53
N LEU A 76 13.28 -1.62 1.35
CA LEU A 76 14.47 -0.86 0.92
C LEU A 76 14.12 0.60 0.64
N LEU A 77 13.00 0.86 -0.04
CA LEU A 77 12.54 2.22 -0.31
C LEU A 77 12.35 3.02 1.00
N TYR A 78 11.68 2.43 2.00
CA TYR A 78 11.51 3.04 3.31
C TYR A 78 12.82 3.15 4.09
N ARG A 79 13.74 2.19 3.96
CA ARG A 79 15.08 2.31 4.57
C ARG A 79 15.87 3.49 3.99
N LEU A 80 15.89 3.65 2.67
CA LEU A 80 16.53 4.81 2.02
C LEU A 80 15.81 6.11 2.39
N GLY A 81 14.47 6.07 2.47
CA GLY A 81 13.65 7.13 3.04
C GLY A 81 14.13 7.56 4.41
N ARG A 82 14.30 6.63 5.34
CA ARG A 82 14.78 6.90 6.70
C ARG A 82 16.14 7.59 6.70
N LEU A 83 17.06 7.17 5.84
CA LEU A 83 18.38 7.82 5.71
C LEU A 83 18.29 9.23 5.12
N ALA A 84 17.43 9.43 4.11
CA ALA A 84 17.17 10.75 3.53
C ALA A 84 16.50 11.69 4.54
N TYR A 85 15.64 11.17 5.42
CA TYR A 85 14.98 11.92 6.48
C TYR A 85 15.99 12.59 7.43
N ASN A 86 17.02 11.85 7.87
CA ASN A 86 18.11 12.40 8.70
C ASN A 86 18.87 13.57 8.05
N ARG A 87 18.76 13.73 6.73
CA ARG A 87 19.38 14.81 5.94
C ARG A 87 18.38 15.92 5.60
N GLY A 88 17.23 15.96 6.28
CA GLY A 88 16.18 16.95 6.07
C GLY A 88 15.59 16.92 4.66
N PHE A 89 15.43 15.73 4.06
CA PHE A 89 14.95 15.60 2.68
C PHE A 89 13.48 16.00 2.50
N PHE A 90 12.62 15.71 3.49
CA PHE A 90 11.16 15.79 3.35
C PHE A 90 10.56 17.14 3.75
N LYS A 91 11.24 18.24 3.42
CA LYS A 91 10.72 19.60 3.59
C LYS A 91 9.96 20.02 2.33
N ALA A 92 8.83 20.72 2.49
CA ALA A 92 7.94 21.06 1.38
C ALA A 92 8.65 21.88 0.29
N GLU A 93 9.48 22.85 0.68
CA GLU A 93 10.29 23.71 -0.19
C GLU A 93 11.32 22.88 -0.99
N LYS A 94 12.00 21.96 -0.29
CA LYS A 94 13.01 21.08 -0.90
C LYS A 94 12.38 20.14 -1.91
N LEU A 95 11.26 19.50 -1.55
CA LEU A 95 10.52 18.63 -2.44
C LEU A 95 10.00 19.40 -3.67
N ALA A 96 9.43 20.59 -3.47
CA ALA A 96 8.88 21.42 -4.55
C ALA A 96 9.90 21.80 -5.65
N GLN A 97 11.19 21.81 -5.30
CA GLN A 97 12.31 22.12 -6.20
C GLN A 97 13.18 20.90 -6.53
N LEU A 98 12.80 19.70 -6.07
CA LEU A 98 13.61 18.49 -6.16
C LEU A 98 14.10 18.24 -7.59
N ARG A 99 15.42 18.14 -7.76
CA ARG A 99 16.04 17.76 -9.02
C ARG A 99 16.32 16.26 -9.10
N PRO A 100 16.41 15.66 -10.30
CA PRO A 100 16.70 14.24 -10.46
C PRO A 100 17.98 13.77 -9.76
N ASP A 101 19.07 14.55 -9.82
CA ASP A 101 20.35 14.24 -9.16
C ASP A 101 20.23 14.16 -7.63
N GLU A 102 19.40 15.02 -7.04
CA GLU A 102 19.17 15.03 -5.59
C GLU A 102 18.34 13.83 -5.13
N ALA A 103 17.47 13.31 -6.01
CA ALA A 103 16.59 12.19 -5.71
C ALA A 103 17.31 10.84 -5.68
N ASP A 104 18.52 10.73 -6.24
CA ASP A 104 19.33 9.51 -6.15
C ASP A 104 19.60 9.09 -4.69
N ALA A 105 19.72 10.04 -3.76
CA ALA A 105 19.91 9.72 -2.34
C ALA A 105 18.74 8.92 -1.71
N LEU A 106 17.56 8.94 -2.33
CA LEU A 106 16.35 8.26 -1.90
C LEU A 106 15.97 7.07 -2.81
N LEU A 107 16.23 7.21 -4.11
CA LEU A 107 15.68 6.34 -5.15
C LEU A 107 16.75 5.48 -5.85
N ASN A 108 17.97 5.44 -5.31
CA ASN A 108 19.09 4.69 -5.86
C ASN A 108 19.84 3.93 -4.75
N ILE A 109 20.24 2.70 -5.04
CA ILE A 109 21.21 1.95 -4.24
C ILE A 109 22.30 1.41 -5.17
N ASN A 110 23.57 1.69 -4.88
CA ASN A 110 24.73 1.16 -5.62
C ASN A 110 24.65 1.31 -7.16
N GLY A 111 24.12 2.43 -7.65
CA GLY A 111 23.95 2.68 -9.08
C GLY A 111 22.66 2.12 -9.69
N LYS A 112 21.89 1.34 -8.92
CA LYS A 112 20.58 0.82 -9.32
C LYS A 112 19.48 1.77 -8.85
N ARG A 113 18.85 2.47 -9.78
CA ARG A 113 17.64 3.26 -9.53
C ARG A 113 16.42 2.35 -9.41
N VAL A 114 15.50 2.67 -8.49
CA VAL A 114 14.17 2.03 -8.47
C VAL A 114 13.46 2.29 -9.79
N TRP A 115 12.68 1.30 -10.26
CA TRP A 115 11.85 1.45 -11.45
C TRP A 115 11.04 2.75 -11.38
N ASP A 116 10.81 3.37 -12.54
CA ASP A 116 9.99 4.58 -12.70
C ASP A 116 10.47 5.77 -11.83
N PHE A 117 11.80 5.94 -11.81
CA PHE A 117 12.53 6.98 -11.10
C PHE A 117 12.02 8.39 -11.41
N HIS A 118 11.93 8.78 -12.68
CA HIS A 118 11.56 10.15 -13.06
C HIS A 118 10.12 10.50 -12.66
N THR A 119 9.20 9.54 -12.73
CA THR A 119 7.83 9.74 -12.24
C THR A 119 7.83 9.95 -10.73
N ARG A 120 8.60 9.18 -9.94
CA ARG A 120 8.73 9.42 -8.49
C ARG A 120 9.24 10.82 -8.18
N VAL A 121 10.23 11.31 -8.93
CA VAL A 121 10.71 12.70 -8.80
C VAL A 121 9.60 13.71 -9.09
N LEU A 122 8.82 13.49 -10.15
CA LEU A 122 7.67 14.34 -10.50
C LEU A 122 6.60 14.32 -9.40
N LEU A 123 6.29 13.15 -8.84
CA LEU A 123 5.31 12.98 -7.77
C LEU A 123 5.76 13.69 -6.49
N LEU A 124 7.01 13.51 -6.07
CA LEU A 124 7.57 14.21 -4.90
C LEU A 124 7.55 15.72 -5.09
N ARG A 125 7.88 16.20 -6.29
CA ARG A 125 7.85 17.63 -6.61
C ARG A 125 6.44 18.20 -6.54
N ASP A 126 5.47 17.46 -7.03
CA ASP A 126 4.05 17.83 -6.97
C ASP A 126 3.54 17.86 -5.51
N VAL A 127 3.90 16.86 -4.70
CA VAL A 127 3.61 16.80 -3.26
C VAL A 127 4.16 18.04 -2.55
N GLY A 128 5.44 18.37 -2.74
CA GLY A 128 6.05 19.56 -2.12
C GLY A 128 5.35 20.85 -2.51
N LYS A 129 5.05 21.04 -3.81
CA LYS A 129 4.33 22.23 -4.29
C LYS A 129 2.94 22.37 -3.69
N LYS A 130 2.21 21.27 -3.50
CA LYS A 130 0.85 21.28 -2.96
C LYS A 130 0.85 21.40 -1.43
N ALA A 131 1.83 20.82 -0.74
CA ALA A 131 2.05 21.05 0.68
C ALA A 131 2.27 22.54 0.98
N LEU A 132 3.10 23.23 0.18
CA LEU A 132 3.30 24.69 0.32
C LEU A 132 1.99 25.48 0.16
N ARG A 133 1.11 25.09 -0.77
CA ARG A 133 -0.17 25.78 -0.99
C ARG A 133 -1.14 25.67 0.18
N ILE A 134 -1.05 24.57 0.94
CA ILE A 134 -1.85 24.38 2.16
C ILE A 134 -1.10 24.82 3.43
N GLY A 135 0.09 25.43 3.30
CA GLY A 135 0.87 25.99 4.41
C GLY A 135 1.74 24.99 5.18
N GLY A 136 2.02 23.81 4.61
CA GLY A 136 2.86 22.77 5.23
C GLY A 136 2.17 21.41 5.32
N PHE A 137 2.94 20.38 5.63
CA PHE A 137 2.42 19.01 5.77
C PHE A 137 1.52 18.84 7.00
N ALA A 138 1.80 19.53 8.10
CA ALA A 138 1.01 19.48 9.33
C ALA A 138 -0.42 20.02 9.18
N ASN A 139 -0.70 20.77 8.11
CA ASN A 139 -2.02 21.31 7.78
C ASN A 139 -2.91 20.32 7.02
N ILE A 140 -2.40 19.14 6.68
CA ILE A 140 -3.24 18.04 6.22
C ILE A 140 -4.21 17.67 7.36
N PRO A 141 -5.53 17.57 7.12
CA PRO A 141 -6.50 17.20 8.15
C PRO A 141 -6.18 15.84 8.77
N ARG A 142 -6.25 15.74 10.09
CA ARG A 142 -5.90 14.52 10.87
C ARG A 142 -7.02 14.08 11.82
N ASP A 143 -8.12 14.82 11.85
CA ASP A 143 -9.33 14.58 12.64
C ASP A 143 -10.46 13.92 11.82
N SER A 144 -10.40 14.04 10.49
CA SER A 144 -11.37 13.47 9.56
C SER A 144 -10.66 12.89 8.34
N LEU A 145 -10.87 11.60 8.11
CA LEU A 145 -10.37 10.87 6.96
C LEU A 145 -11.00 11.39 5.66
N LYS A 146 -12.29 11.75 5.68
CA LYS A 146 -12.94 12.39 4.52
C LYS A 146 -12.25 13.70 4.12
N LYS A 147 -11.99 14.59 5.08
CA LYS A 147 -11.28 15.86 4.82
C LYS A 147 -9.84 15.60 4.37
N MET A 148 -9.16 14.60 4.93
CA MET A 148 -7.83 14.21 4.49
C MET A 148 -7.86 13.77 3.01
N LYS A 149 -8.79 12.87 2.64
CA LYS A 149 -8.98 12.42 1.25
C LYS A 149 -9.21 13.58 0.30
N GLU A 150 -10.12 14.50 0.65
CA GLU A 150 -10.43 15.69 -0.15
C GLU A 150 -9.23 16.63 -0.33
N THR A 151 -8.39 16.76 0.70
CA THR A 151 -7.18 17.59 0.66
C THR A 151 -6.07 16.94 -0.17
N ILE A 152 -5.78 15.67 0.10
CA ILE A 152 -4.63 14.98 -0.48
C ILE A 152 -4.88 14.52 -1.91
N LYS A 153 -6.12 14.23 -2.33
CA LYS A 153 -6.42 13.86 -3.73
C LYS A 153 -6.01 14.93 -4.75
N GLN A 154 -5.79 16.16 -4.29
CA GLN A 154 -5.25 17.21 -5.14
C GLN A 154 -3.82 16.91 -5.58
N MET A 155 -3.04 16.13 -4.82
CA MET A 155 -1.67 15.69 -5.13
C MET A 155 -1.69 14.52 -6.11
N ARG A 156 -0.87 14.60 -7.17
CA ARG A 156 -0.87 13.65 -8.29
C ARG A 156 -0.65 12.21 -7.84
N ALA A 157 0.16 12.01 -6.81
CA ALA A 157 0.43 10.67 -6.29
C ALA A 157 -0.80 9.99 -5.66
N TYR A 158 -1.84 10.77 -5.37
CA TYR A 158 -3.02 10.38 -4.59
C TYR A 158 -4.33 10.56 -5.36
N GLU A 159 -4.28 10.80 -6.68
CA GLU A 159 -5.47 10.89 -7.55
C GLU A 159 -6.05 9.51 -7.92
N ASP A 160 -5.59 8.47 -7.23
CA ASP A 160 -6.09 7.11 -7.36
C ASP A 160 -7.62 7.08 -7.15
N PRO A 161 -8.41 6.68 -8.15
CA PRO A 161 -9.86 6.61 -8.05
C PRO A 161 -10.36 5.66 -6.94
N VAL A 162 -9.54 4.69 -6.54
CA VAL A 162 -9.86 3.71 -5.48
C VAL A 162 -9.08 4.03 -4.19
N GLU A 163 -8.40 5.18 -4.12
CA GLU A 163 -7.84 5.76 -2.90
C GLU A 163 -6.73 4.95 -2.19
N LYS A 164 -6.06 3.97 -2.84
CA LYS A 164 -5.07 3.08 -2.18
C LYS A 164 -4.02 3.86 -1.42
N LYS A 165 -3.36 4.83 -2.07
CA LYS A 165 -2.28 5.60 -1.42
C LYS A 165 -2.77 6.51 -0.30
N VAL A 166 -3.98 7.06 -0.40
CA VAL A 166 -4.55 7.89 0.67
C VAL A 166 -4.91 7.03 1.87
N LEU A 167 -5.53 5.87 1.65
CA LEU A 167 -5.85 4.92 2.71
C LEU A 167 -4.58 4.34 3.36
N LEU A 168 -3.54 4.07 2.59
CA LEU A 168 -2.23 3.64 3.11
C LEU A 168 -1.59 4.74 3.97
N LEU A 169 -1.66 6.00 3.55
CA LEU A 169 -1.19 7.12 4.35
C LEU A 169 -1.99 7.25 5.65
N ALA A 170 -3.33 7.22 5.58
CA ALA A 170 -4.21 7.28 6.74
C ALA A 170 -3.89 6.15 7.73
N LYS A 171 -3.67 4.93 7.21
CA LYS A 171 -3.24 3.77 7.98
C LYS A 171 -1.96 4.07 8.78
N PHE A 172 -0.92 4.59 8.11
CA PHE A 172 0.34 4.96 8.78
C PHE A 172 0.12 6.01 9.86
N LEU A 173 -0.59 7.09 9.54
CA LEU A 173 -0.78 8.21 10.48
C LEU A 173 -1.58 7.81 11.71
N ASP A 174 -2.64 7.02 11.54
CA ASP A 174 -3.46 6.53 12.65
C ASP A 174 -2.72 5.47 13.48
N GLY A 175 -1.98 4.54 12.85
CA GLY A 175 -1.16 3.56 13.58
C GLY A 175 -0.02 4.22 14.38
N ARG A 176 0.52 5.34 13.86
CA ARG A 176 1.54 6.15 14.51
C ARG A 176 0.97 7.11 15.56
N ARG A 177 -0.36 7.18 15.73
CA ARG A 177 -1.07 8.18 16.55
C ARG A 177 -0.75 9.63 16.18
N LEU A 178 -0.43 9.85 14.90
CA LEU A 178 -0.32 11.17 14.30
C LEU A 178 -1.67 11.66 13.79
N ALA A 179 -2.68 10.80 13.69
CA ALA A 179 -4.06 11.14 13.39
C ALA A 179 -5.02 10.53 14.43
N ASP A 180 -6.20 11.13 14.56
CA ASP A 180 -7.32 10.70 15.40
C ASP A 180 -8.61 10.90 14.58
N PHE A 181 -8.84 9.98 13.63
CA PHE A 181 -9.96 10.08 12.70
C PHE A 181 -11.28 9.75 13.39
N ARG A 182 -12.19 10.72 13.43
CA ARG A 182 -13.50 10.58 14.08
C ARG A 182 -14.55 9.88 13.20
N ASP A 183 -14.32 9.87 11.89
CA ASP A 183 -15.13 9.29 10.83
C ASP A 183 -14.54 7.96 10.35
N ILE A 184 -14.28 7.03 11.29
CA ILE A 184 -13.57 5.78 11.01
C ILE A 184 -14.31 4.85 10.04
N GLU A 185 -15.61 5.04 9.86
CA GLU A 185 -16.43 4.38 8.85
C GLU A 185 -15.98 4.67 7.41
N GLU A 186 -15.20 5.75 7.19
CA GLU A 186 -14.58 6.10 5.91
C GLU A 186 -13.32 5.28 5.61
N ALA A 187 -12.84 4.49 6.58
CA ALA A 187 -11.67 3.65 6.43
C ALA A 187 -11.98 2.40 5.60
N ASP A 188 -11.01 2.00 4.78
CA ASP A 188 -11.08 0.79 3.99
C ASP A 188 -9.69 0.19 3.78
N VAL A 189 -9.65 -1.02 3.23
CA VAL A 189 -8.39 -1.71 2.88
C VAL A 189 -7.76 -0.99 1.67
N PRO A 190 -6.50 -0.54 1.77
CA PRO A 190 -5.72 -0.04 0.62
C PRO A 190 -5.51 -1.15 -0.42
N VAL A 191 -6.38 -1.23 -1.44
CA VAL A 191 -6.32 -2.33 -2.42
C VAL A 191 -5.11 -2.20 -3.35
N ASP A 192 -4.14 -3.08 -3.14
CA ASP A 192 -2.97 -3.28 -4.00
C ASP A 192 -3.02 -4.63 -4.74
N ASN A 193 -1.92 -4.99 -5.42
CA ASN A 193 -1.77 -6.26 -6.12
C ASN A 193 -1.84 -7.47 -5.18
N HIS A 194 -1.29 -7.38 -3.97
CA HIS A 194 -1.29 -8.48 -3.00
C HIS A 194 -2.71 -8.73 -2.49
N VAL A 195 -3.39 -7.68 -2.05
CA VAL A 195 -4.76 -7.69 -1.54
C VAL A 195 -5.73 -8.21 -2.61
N SER A 196 -5.56 -7.80 -3.87
CA SER A 196 -6.36 -8.29 -5.00
C SER A 196 -6.13 -9.78 -5.25
N ARG A 197 -4.85 -10.21 -5.37
CA ARG A 197 -4.50 -11.62 -5.57
C ARG A 197 -5.07 -12.52 -4.48
N ILE A 198 -4.96 -12.10 -3.21
CA ILE A 198 -5.48 -12.88 -2.09
C ILE A 198 -7.01 -13.02 -2.21
N ALA A 199 -7.72 -11.94 -2.55
CA ALA A 199 -9.18 -11.97 -2.72
C ALA A 199 -9.62 -13.00 -3.78
N TYR A 200 -8.97 -12.97 -4.95
CA TYR A 200 -9.28 -13.90 -6.06
C TYR A 200 -8.93 -15.35 -5.72
N ARG A 201 -7.80 -15.57 -5.05
CA ARG A 201 -7.36 -16.92 -4.67
C ARG A 201 -8.22 -17.52 -3.57
N LEU A 202 -8.63 -16.74 -2.58
CA LEU A 202 -9.56 -17.21 -1.56
C LEU A 202 -10.94 -17.51 -2.16
N GLY A 203 -11.29 -16.82 -3.26
CA GLY A 203 -12.59 -16.94 -3.92
C GLY A 203 -13.66 -16.04 -3.30
N ILE A 204 -13.28 -15.05 -2.48
CA ILE A 204 -14.22 -14.04 -1.98
C ILE A 204 -14.66 -13.08 -3.10
N VAL A 205 -13.81 -12.92 -4.11
CA VAL A 205 -14.18 -12.31 -5.39
C VAL A 205 -14.01 -13.39 -6.44
N ASP A 206 -15.13 -13.85 -6.99
CA ASP A 206 -15.15 -14.92 -7.97
C ASP A 206 -14.90 -14.36 -9.39
N LEU A 207 -13.67 -14.57 -9.87
CA LEU A 207 -13.25 -14.24 -11.24
C LEU A 207 -12.89 -15.49 -12.01
N ASN A 208 -12.97 -15.38 -13.35
CA ASN A 208 -12.41 -16.39 -14.23
C ASN A 208 -10.88 -16.41 -14.10
N TYR A 209 -10.33 -17.55 -13.67
CA TYR A 209 -8.88 -17.71 -13.53
C TYR A 209 -8.16 -17.68 -14.88
N ASP A 210 -8.80 -18.11 -15.97
CA ASP A 210 -8.21 -18.05 -17.31
C ASP A 210 -7.93 -16.59 -17.73
N PHE A 211 -8.81 -15.66 -17.33
CA PHE A 211 -8.60 -14.22 -17.55
C PHE A 211 -7.37 -13.72 -16.77
N LEU A 212 -7.25 -14.07 -15.49
CA LEU A 212 -6.11 -13.67 -14.66
C LEU A 212 -4.79 -14.27 -15.17
N GLU A 213 -4.82 -15.53 -15.58
CA GLU A 213 -3.66 -16.27 -16.10
C GLU A 213 -3.25 -15.83 -17.52
N SER A 214 -4.17 -15.22 -18.28
CA SER A 214 -3.87 -14.72 -19.63
C SER A 214 -2.81 -13.61 -19.64
N GLY A 215 -2.62 -12.90 -18.53
CA GLY A 215 -1.68 -11.78 -18.44
C GLY A 215 -2.09 -10.57 -19.30
N VAL A 216 -3.32 -10.52 -19.80
CA VAL A 216 -3.83 -9.37 -20.55
C VAL A 216 -3.98 -8.18 -19.61
N GLU A 217 -3.44 -7.03 -20.03
CA GLU A 217 -3.60 -5.78 -19.29
C GLU A 217 -5.04 -5.28 -19.38
N THR A 218 -5.63 -4.95 -18.23
CA THR A 218 -6.96 -4.39 -18.13
C THR A 218 -6.95 -2.91 -18.49
N THR A 219 -8.08 -2.44 -19.04
CA THR A 219 -8.31 -1.00 -19.20
C THR A 219 -8.36 -0.34 -17.82
N ARG A 220 -8.22 0.99 -17.79
CA ARG A 220 -8.32 1.77 -16.55
C ARG A 220 -9.69 1.60 -15.89
N GLU A 221 -10.76 1.58 -16.67
CA GLU A 221 -12.13 1.43 -16.16
C GLU A 221 -12.32 0.05 -15.52
N GLU A 222 -11.77 -0.98 -16.16
CA GLU A 222 -11.84 -2.35 -15.67
C GLU A 222 -11.00 -2.55 -14.40
N ASP A 223 -9.80 -1.96 -14.36
CA ASP A 223 -8.94 -1.90 -13.17
C ASP A 223 -9.66 -1.30 -11.96
N ILE A 224 -10.30 -0.14 -12.15
CA ILE A 224 -11.08 0.54 -11.12
C ILE A 224 -12.21 -0.35 -10.63
N ARG A 225 -12.96 -0.95 -11.56
CA ARG A 225 -14.11 -1.81 -11.26
C ARG A 225 -13.69 -3.02 -10.43
N LEU A 226 -12.61 -3.70 -10.84
CA LEU A 226 -12.09 -4.88 -10.16
C LEU A 226 -11.56 -4.54 -8.76
N ARG A 227 -10.85 -3.41 -8.61
CA ARG A 227 -10.33 -2.97 -7.30
C ARG A 227 -11.44 -2.50 -6.35
N GLU A 228 -12.50 -1.85 -6.84
CA GLU A 228 -13.68 -1.52 -6.02
C GLU A 228 -14.45 -2.78 -5.58
N LEU A 229 -14.51 -3.79 -6.44
CA LEU A 229 -15.09 -5.10 -6.09
C LEU A 229 -14.27 -5.77 -4.97
N VAL A 230 -12.95 -5.78 -5.09
CA VAL A 230 -12.03 -6.30 -4.07
C VAL A 230 -12.15 -5.53 -2.76
N LYS A 231 -12.20 -4.19 -2.81
CA LYS A 231 -12.39 -3.33 -1.64
C LYS A 231 -13.69 -3.70 -0.91
N THR A 232 -14.78 -3.82 -1.67
CA THR A 232 -16.09 -4.20 -1.12
C THR A 232 -16.08 -5.59 -0.49
N ALA A 233 -15.42 -6.57 -1.12
CA ALA A 233 -15.28 -7.91 -0.56
C ALA A 233 -14.51 -7.89 0.77
N TRP A 234 -13.39 -7.17 0.85
CA TRP A 234 -12.63 -7.05 2.09
C TRP A 234 -13.37 -6.26 3.18
N ARG A 235 -14.19 -5.27 2.81
CA ARG A 235 -15.08 -4.59 3.75
C ARG A 235 -16.07 -5.56 4.40
N ILE A 236 -16.62 -6.51 3.63
CA ILE A 236 -17.51 -7.56 4.16
C ILE A 236 -16.75 -8.49 5.11
N VAL A 237 -15.56 -8.95 4.70
CA VAL A 237 -14.70 -9.79 5.55
C VAL A 237 -14.34 -9.07 6.86
N ALA A 238 -13.94 -7.81 6.80
CA ALA A 238 -13.60 -7.00 7.97
C ALA A 238 -14.78 -6.90 8.95
N LYS A 239 -16.00 -6.67 8.44
CA LYS A 239 -17.23 -6.66 9.24
C LYS A 239 -17.50 -8.00 9.93
N PHE A 240 -17.45 -9.11 9.19
CA PHE A 240 -17.65 -10.44 9.78
C PHE A 240 -16.57 -10.82 10.79
N ALA A 241 -15.33 -10.36 10.56
CA ALA A 241 -14.20 -10.61 11.45
C ALA A 241 -14.17 -9.69 12.67
N GLY A 242 -14.93 -8.59 12.67
CA GLY A 242 -14.82 -7.54 13.69
C GLY A 242 -13.46 -6.84 13.66
N LEU A 243 -12.85 -6.73 12.48
CA LEU A 243 -11.51 -6.16 12.30
C LEU A 243 -11.58 -4.75 11.70
N HIS A 244 -10.71 -3.88 12.19
CA HIS A 244 -10.48 -2.59 11.56
C HIS A 244 -9.79 -2.79 10.19
N PRO A 245 -10.22 -2.10 9.11
CA PRO A 245 -9.66 -2.29 7.77
C PRO A 245 -8.13 -2.13 7.70
N PHE A 246 -7.57 -1.15 8.41
CA PHE A 246 -6.12 -0.96 8.52
C PHE A 246 -5.36 -2.13 9.16
N ALA A 247 -5.92 -2.75 10.21
CA ALA A 247 -5.30 -3.93 10.83
C ALA A 247 -5.39 -5.15 9.89
N LEU A 248 -6.52 -5.27 9.18
CA LEU A 248 -6.69 -6.30 8.16
C LEU A 248 -5.65 -6.14 7.03
N ASP A 249 -5.44 -4.93 6.54
CA ASP A 249 -4.42 -4.65 5.52
C ASP A 249 -3.00 -5.00 5.97
N ASP A 250 -2.59 -4.62 7.19
CA ASP A 250 -1.28 -4.99 7.74
C ASP A 250 -1.07 -6.52 7.73
N TYR A 251 -2.11 -7.29 8.06
CA TYR A 251 -2.05 -8.74 7.97
C TYR A 251 -1.98 -9.22 6.52
N LEU A 252 -2.88 -8.75 5.65
CA LEU A 252 -2.98 -9.20 4.26
C LEU A 252 -1.70 -8.91 3.47
N TRP A 253 -1.11 -7.73 3.66
CA TRP A 253 0.11 -7.34 2.99
C TRP A 253 1.29 -8.25 3.38
N ASN A 254 1.48 -8.50 4.67
CA ASN A 254 2.50 -9.43 5.16
C ASN A 254 2.24 -10.87 4.70
N PHE A 255 0.98 -11.32 4.77
CA PHE A 255 0.55 -12.64 4.33
C PHE A 255 0.80 -12.84 2.83
N GLY A 256 0.49 -11.86 1.99
CA GLY A 256 0.70 -11.88 0.55
C GLY A 256 2.17 -11.88 0.13
N ARG A 257 3.06 -11.28 0.94
CA ARG A 257 4.51 -11.27 0.70
C ARG A 257 5.21 -12.55 1.16
N ARG A 258 4.68 -13.24 2.19
CA ARG A 258 5.39 -14.35 2.85
C ARG A 258 4.80 -15.73 2.60
N ILE A 259 3.48 -15.80 2.42
CA ILE A 259 2.73 -17.07 2.31
C ILE A 259 1.98 -17.15 0.99
N CYS A 260 1.07 -16.21 0.71
CA CYS A 260 0.32 -16.17 -0.56
C CYS A 260 1.08 -15.38 -1.64
N THR A 261 2.34 -15.75 -1.83
CA THR A 261 3.24 -15.14 -2.83
C THR A 261 2.71 -15.35 -4.23
N ARG A 262 3.04 -14.42 -5.14
CA ARG A 262 2.60 -14.49 -6.54
C ARG A 262 3.05 -15.81 -7.16
N GLU A 263 4.34 -16.08 -7.11
CA GLU A 263 4.94 -17.35 -7.50
C GLU A 263 5.11 -18.28 -6.28
N ASN A 264 4.88 -19.57 -6.47
CA ASN A 264 5.11 -20.63 -5.48
C ASN A 264 4.52 -20.33 -4.08
N PRO A 265 3.21 -20.12 -3.93
CA PRO A 265 2.59 -19.87 -2.62
C PRO A 265 2.81 -21.04 -1.66
N LYS A 266 3.05 -20.72 -0.39
CA LYS A 266 3.35 -21.70 0.68
C LYS A 266 2.07 -22.26 1.30
N CYS A 267 1.27 -22.97 0.51
CA CYS A 267 -0.06 -23.45 0.92
C CYS A 267 -0.04 -24.41 2.13
N ASP A 268 1.03 -25.19 2.31
CA ASP A 268 1.15 -26.10 3.47
C ASP A 268 1.16 -25.37 4.83
N ALA A 269 1.69 -24.14 4.84
CA ALA A 269 1.74 -23.27 6.01
C ALA A 269 0.62 -22.20 6.01
N CYS A 270 -0.33 -22.28 5.07
CA CYS A 270 -1.37 -21.27 4.91
C CYS A 270 -2.57 -21.54 5.84
N PRO A 271 -2.96 -20.58 6.70
CA PRO A 271 -4.11 -20.77 7.59
C PRO A 271 -5.45 -20.84 6.84
N PHE A 272 -5.50 -20.35 5.59
CA PHE A 272 -6.71 -20.35 4.77
C PHE A 272 -6.82 -21.58 3.85
N LYS A 273 -5.91 -22.55 3.94
CA LYS A 273 -5.84 -23.67 2.98
C LYS A 273 -7.17 -24.42 2.80
N ASP A 274 -7.94 -24.56 3.87
CA ASP A 274 -9.18 -25.36 3.88
C ASP A 274 -10.38 -24.59 3.32
N VAL A 275 -10.29 -23.25 3.24
CA VAL A 275 -11.36 -22.38 2.70
C VAL A 275 -11.02 -21.79 1.33
N CYS A 276 -9.75 -21.88 0.91
CA CYS A 276 -9.20 -21.24 -0.30
C CYS A 276 -9.58 -21.97 -1.61
N LYS A 277 -10.26 -21.25 -2.51
CA LYS A 277 -10.62 -21.73 -3.86
C LYS A 277 -9.39 -22.14 -4.69
N ALA A 278 -8.34 -21.33 -4.71
CA ALA A 278 -7.13 -21.59 -5.48
C ALA A 278 -6.45 -22.90 -5.04
N HIS A 279 -6.41 -23.16 -3.73
CA HIS A 279 -5.84 -24.38 -3.18
C HIS A 279 -6.69 -25.61 -3.54
N SER A 280 -8.02 -25.53 -3.43
CA SER A 280 -8.90 -26.66 -3.79
C SER A 280 -8.82 -27.02 -5.27
N LEU A 281 -8.64 -26.02 -6.14
CA LEU A 281 -8.49 -26.21 -7.58
C LEU A 281 -7.05 -26.52 -8.01
N ARG A 282 -6.06 -26.38 -7.11
CA ARG A 282 -4.62 -26.41 -7.42
C ARG A 282 -4.23 -25.45 -8.56
N ARG A 283 -4.89 -24.29 -8.62
CA ARG A 283 -4.63 -23.21 -9.58
C ARG A 283 -4.36 -21.92 -8.82
N TYR A 284 -3.23 -21.27 -9.11
CA TYR A 284 -2.74 -20.13 -8.35
C TYR A 284 -2.59 -18.88 -9.23
N PRO A 285 -3.70 -18.33 -9.77
CA PRO A 285 -3.63 -17.20 -10.68
C PRO A 285 -2.97 -15.98 -10.02
N PRO A 286 -2.35 -15.09 -10.81
CA PRO A 286 -1.91 -13.79 -10.32
C PRO A 286 -3.10 -12.84 -10.12
N GLU A 287 -2.82 -11.64 -9.64
CA GLU A 287 -3.73 -10.49 -9.76
C GLU A 287 -3.91 -10.04 -11.22
N HIS A 288 -4.97 -9.26 -11.49
CA HIS A 288 -5.14 -8.57 -12.76
C HIS A 288 -4.01 -7.55 -12.98
N LEU A 289 -3.72 -7.22 -14.24
CA LEU A 289 -2.61 -6.35 -14.61
C LEU A 289 -3.13 -5.01 -15.13
N HIS A 290 -2.62 -3.89 -14.61
CA HIS A 290 -2.83 -2.56 -15.16
C HIS A 290 -1.56 -1.74 -14.96
N LEU A 291 -0.64 -1.71 -15.91
CA LEU A 291 0.74 -1.26 -15.72
C LEU A 291 0.93 0.26 -15.90
N ALA A 292 0.13 0.92 -16.73
CA ALA A 292 0.29 2.34 -17.04
C ALA A 292 -0.25 3.30 -15.96
N THR A 293 0.27 3.20 -14.73
CA THR A 293 -0.22 3.98 -13.57
C THR A 293 0.81 4.07 -12.45
N TRP A 294 0.67 5.09 -11.60
CA TRP A 294 1.50 5.32 -10.42
C TRP A 294 0.75 5.16 -9.10
N TYR A 295 -0.47 4.63 -9.09
CA TYR A 295 -1.28 4.49 -7.86
C TYR A 295 -1.14 3.15 -7.12
N TYR A 296 -0.48 2.17 -7.73
CA TYR A 296 -0.37 0.82 -7.20
C TYR A 296 0.58 0.67 -6.01
#